data_AF-A0A5D0VH00-F1
#
_entry.id   AF-A0A5D0VH00-F1
#
_cell.length_a   1.000
_cell.length_b   1.000
_cell.length_c   1.000
_cell.angle_alpha   90.00
_cell.angle_beta   90.00
_cell.angle_gamma   90.00
#
_symmetry.space_group_name_H-M   'P 1'
#
loop_
_entity.id
_entity.type
_entity.pdbx_description
1 polymer ?
#
loop_
_entity_poly.entity_id
_entity_poly.type
_entity_poly.pdbx_seq_one_letter_code
_entity_poly.pdbx_strand_id
1 'polypeptide(L)'
;MAYSHFWKSTAAGIAAMLLAGSAQAEDGLDSGPFKDVIKNQMTAFASGNAQAAFSYATKSLQQRFQTPEFFMQMVRQGYRPVYSPKQVTFGRSKMTKLGPTQEVFVTGPQGKDWIALYSFEQQDDGSWRISGCYLTKSPGFAA
;
A
#
# COMPACT_ATOMS: atom_id res chain seq x y z
N MET A 1 77.09 7.48 -3.01
CA MET A 1 77.37 6.41 -3.99
C MET A 1 76.32 5.32 -3.81
N ALA A 2 75.67 4.93 -4.92
CA ALA A 2 74.92 3.69 -5.18
C ALA A 2 73.78 3.32 -4.20
N TYR A 3 72.53 3.64 -4.54
CA TYR A 3 71.54 2.79 -5.25
C TYR A 3 71.10 1.54 -4.47
N SER A 4 69.94 1.69 -3.82
CA SER A 4 69.14 0.61 -3.22
C SER A 4 68.43 -0.20 -4.32
N HIS A 5 68.62 -1.51 -4.27
CA HIS A 5 67.99 -2.47 -5.16
C HIS A 5 66.56 -2.83 -4.72
N PHE A 6 65.65 -2.76 -5.68
CA PHE A 6 64.57 -3.71 -5.98
C PHE A 6 64.12 -4.67 -4.86
N TRP A 7 62.88 -4.45 -4.38
CA TRP A 7 62.03 -5.55 -3.93
C TRP A 7 60.72 -5.53 -4.74
N LYS A 8 60.49 -6.65 -5.44
CA LYS A 8 59.30 -7.02 -6.22
C LYS A 8 58.06 -7.33 -5.36
N SER A 9 56.94 -7.55 -6.05
CA SER A 9 55.74 -8.30 -5.65
C SER A 9 54.56 -7.42 -5.23
N THR A 10 53.68 -7.04 -6.18
CA THR A 10 52.46 -7.76 -6.65
C THR A 10 51.32 -7.76 -5.63
N ALA A 11 50.18 -7.17 -5.99
CA ALA A 11 48.95 -7.91 -6.27
C ALA A 11 47.76 -6.97 -6.50
N ALA A 12 46.90 -7.42 -7.39
CA ALA A 12 45.71 -6.78 -7.93
C ALA A 12 44.73 -6.23 -6.88
N GLY A 13 44.23 -5.03 -7.14
CA GLY A 13 42.99 -4.52 -6.57
C GLY A 13 42.11 -3.99 -7.69
N ILE A 14 41.41 -4.88 -8.42
CA ILE A 14 40.30 -4.45 -9.29
C ILE A 14 39.12 -4.22 -8.35
N ALA A 15 38.98 -2.98 -7.90
CA ALA A 15 37.76 -2.50 -7.27
C ALA A 15 36.69 -2.33 -8.37
N ALA A 16 35.99 -3.41 -8.69
CA ALA A 16 34.78 -3.34 -9.50
C ALA A 16 33.65 -2.74 -8.63
N MET A 17 33.59 -1.41 -8.56
CA MET A 17 32.40 -0.70 -8.09
C MET A 17 31.29 -0.89 -9.13
N LEU A 18 30.51 -1.95 -8.97
CA LEU A 18 29.19 -2.06 -9.56
C LEU A 18 28.27 -1.11 -8.78
N LEU A 19 28.22 0.15 -9.21
CA LEU A 19 27.15 1.07 -8.82
C LEU A 19 25.86 0.48 -9.38
N ALA A 20 25.07 -0.09 -8.47
CA ALA A 20 23.74 -0.59 -8.69
C ALA A 20 22.91 0.45 -9.45
N GLY A 21 22.29 0.01 -10.55
CA GLY A 21 21.39 0.83 -11.33
C GLY A 21 20.35 1.49 -10.43
N SER A 22 20.25 2.80 -10.52
CA SER A 22 19.08 3.53 -10.05
C SER A 22 17.87 2.96 -10.77
N ALA A 23 17.12 2.10 -10.09
CA ALA A 23 15.76 1.76 -10.50
C ALA A 23 15.03 3.09 -10.65
N GLN A 24 14.68 3.45 -11.88
CA GLN A 24 13.88 4.62 -12.18
C GLN A 24 12.59 4.46 -11.38
N ALA A 25 12.42 5.31 -10.37
CA ALA A 25 11.13 5.44 -9.71
C ALA A 25 10.16 5.92 -10.80
N GLU A 26 9.19 5.06 -11.12
CA GLU A 26 8.00 5.42 -11.87
C GLU A 26 7.52 6.79 -11.35
N ASP A 27 7.30 7.75 -12.25
CA ASP A 27 6.91 9.14 -11.97
C ASP A 27 5.52 9.19 -11.33
N GLY A 28 5.45 8.72 -10.09
CA GLY A 28 4.27 8.22 -9.43
C GLY A 28 4.23 8.75 -8.01
N LEU A 29 3.05 9.20 -7.62
CA LEU A 29 2.68 9.57 -6.26
C LEU A 29 3.34 8.64 -5.22
N ASP A 30 4.04 9.20 -4.22
CA ASP A 30 4.55 8.39 -3.10
C ASP A 30 3.39 7.67 -2.44
N SER A 31 3.40 6.34 -2.63
CA SER A 31 2.28 5.48 -2.29
C SER A 31 2.42 4.78 -0.94
N GLY A 32 3.58 4.93 -0.30
CA GLY A 32 3.88 4.30 1.00
C GLY A 32 2.80 4.58 2.04
N PRO A 33 2.46 5.86 2.31
CA PRO A 33 1.45 6.22 3.31
C PRO A 33 0.07 5.59 3.04
N PHE A 34 -0.38 5.55 1.79
CA PHE A 34 -1.68 5.00 1.41
C PHE A 34 -1.75 3.49 1.62
N LYS A 35 -0.68 2.78 1.21
CA LYS A 35 -0.56 1.34 1.38
C LYS A 35 -0.58 0.97 2.85
N ASP A 36 0.09 1.74 3.70
CA ASP A 36 0.16 1.47 5.13
C ASP A 36 -1.17 1.73 5.85
N VAL A 37 -1.89 2.81 5.50
CA VAL A 37 -3.26 3.05 6.01
C VAL A 37 -4.19 1.88 5.64
N ILE A 38 -4.13 1.38 4.40
CA ILE A 38 -4.94 0.22 3.97
C ILE A 38 -4.56 -1.04 4.74
N LYS A 39 -3.26 -1.37 4.85
CA LYS A 39 -2.79 -2.55 5.58
C LYS A 39 -3.23 -2.52 7.04
N ASN A 40 -3.11 -1.36 7.69
CA ASN A 40 -3.49 -1.20 9.08
C ASN A 40 -5.00 -1.35 9.28
N GLN A 41 -5.82 -0.81 8.36
CA GLN A 41 -7.26 -1.04 8.39
C GLN A 41 -7.62 -2.52 8.16
N MET A 42 -6.98 -3.19 7.19
CA MET A 42 -7.19 -4.63 6.96
C MET A 42 -6.76 -5.50 8.14
N THR A 43 -5.69 -5.12 8.84
CA THR A 43 -5.25 -5.76 10.08
C THR A 43 -6.27 -5.57 11.20
N ALA A 44 -6.88 -4.39 11.30
CA ALA A 44 -7.97 -4.13 12.23
C ALA A 44 -9.23 -4.95 11.88
N PHE A 45 -9.55 -5.15 10.60
CA PHE A 45 -10.61 -6.07 10.19
C PHE A 45 -10.32 -7.52 10.61
N ALA A 46 -9.10 -8.00 10.37
CA ALA A 46 -8.69 -9.37 10.70
C ALA A 46 -8.75 -9.66 12.21
N SER A 47 -8.44 -8.67 13.04
CA SER A 47 -8.54 -8.76 14.51
C SER A 47 -9.93 -8.44 15.07
N GLY A 48 -10.90 -8.08 14.21
CA GLY A 48 -12.24 -7.66 14.64
C GLY A 48 -12.27 -6.32 15.39
N ASN A 49 -11.21 -5.53 15.33
CA ASN A 49 -11.10 -4.25 16.03
C ASN A 49 -11.79 -3.14 15.23
N ALA A 50 -13.11 -2.99 15.47
CA ALA A 50 -13.95 -2.00 14.81
C ALA A 50 -13.43 -0.56 14.99
N GLN A 51 -13.06 -0.21 16.23
CA GLN A 51 -12.60 1.13 16.58
C GLN A 51 -11.33 1.52 15.80
N ALA A 52 -10.35 0.62 15.76
CA ALA A 52 -9.13 0.85 14.99
C ALA A 52 -9.43 0.94 13.50
N ALA A 53 -10.23 0.02 12.94
CA ALA A 53 -10.57 0.04 11.52
C ALA A 53 -11.28 1.34 11.10
N PHE A 54 -12.19 1.82 11.95
CA PHE A 54 -12.95 3.03 11.72
C PHE A 54 -12.11 4.30 11.84
N SER A 55 -11.08 4.30 12.69
CA SER A 55 -10.17 5.45 12.86
C SER A 55 -9.40 5.82 11.60
N TYR A 56 -9.17 4.87 10.69
CA TYR A 56 -8.50 5.09 9.40
C TYR A 56 -9.40 5.76 8.35
N ALA A 57 -10.71 5.88 8.61
CA ALA A 57 -11.64 6.59 7.74
C ALA A 57 -11.61 8.10 8.01
N THR A 58 -11.92 8.92 6.99
CA THR A 58 -12.05 10.38 7.14
C THR A 58 -13.11 10.76 8.18
N LYS A 59 -13.01 11.99 8.72
CA LYS A 59 -14.06 12.54 9.61
C LYS A 59 -15.45 12.47 8.96
N SER A 60 -15.56 12.75 7.66
CA SER A 60 -16.81 12.70 6.91
C SER A 60 -17.41 11.29 6.84
N LEU A 61 -16.60 10.25 6.60
CA LEU A 61 -17.07 8.86 6.68
C LEU A 61 -17.44 8.48 8.11
N GLN A 62 -16.68 8.95 9.10
CA GLN A 62 -17.00 8.68 10.51
C GLN A 62 -18.35 9.28 10.91
N GLN A 63 -18.63 10.53 10.51
CA GLN A 63 -19.93 11.17 10.72
C GLN A 63 -21.07 10.43 10.02
N ARG A 64 -20.82 9.91 8.80
CA ARG A 64 -21.83 9.18 8.02
C ARG A 64 -22.21 7.84 8.66
N PHE A 65 -21.24 7.06 9.11
CA PHE A 65 -21.48 5.73 9.67
C PHE A 65 -21.72 5.74 11.19
N GLN A 66 -21.43 6.87 11.85
CA GLN A 66 -21.70 7.18 13.25
C GLN A 66 -20.93 6.33 14.27
N THR A 67 -20.97 5.00 14.16
CA THR A 67 -20.35 4.07 15.11
C THR A 67 -19.40 3.09 14.41
N PRO A 68 -18.29 2.70 15.07
CA PRO A 68 -17.40 1.67 14.54
C PRO A 68 -18.10 0.33 14.25
N GLU A 69 -19.04 -0.08 15.11
CA GLU A 69 -19.76 -1.35 14.99
C GLU A 69 -20.64 -1.37 13.73
N PHE A 70 -21.38 -0.28 13.48
CA PHE A 70 -22.20 -0.15 12.28
C PHE A 70 -21.34 -0.13 11.02
N PHE A 71 -20.23 0.63 11.04
CA PHE A 71 -19.26 0.62 9.95
C PHE A 71 -18.76 -0.79 9.66
N MET A 72 -18.31 -1.52 10.69
CA MET A 72 -17.77 -2.86 10.52
C MET A 72 -18.84 -3.86 10.04
N GLN A 73 -20.09 -3.74 10.50
CA GLN A 73 -21.21 -4.52 9.99
C GLN A 73 -21.42 -4.29 8.49
N MET A 74 -21.48 -3.01 8.06
CA MET A 74 -21.64 -2.66 6.65
C MET A 74 -20.48 -3.17 5.78
N VAL A 75 -19.23 -3.06 6.26
CA VAL A 75 -18.05 -3.59 5.55
C VAL A 75 -18.10 -5.11 5.42
N ARG A 76 -18.47 -5.84 6.47
CA ARG A 76 -18.61 -7.32 6.43
C ARG A 76 -19.62 -7.77 5.39
N GLN A 77 -20.71 -7.01 5.21
CA GLN A 77 -21.78 -7.34 4.29
C GLN A 77 -21.46 -6.95 2.84
N GLY A 78 -21.01 -5.71 2.61
CA GLY A 78 -20.82 -5.15 1.27
C GLY A 78 -19.42 -5.29 0.68
N TYR A 79 -18.41 -5.49 1.53
CA TYR A 79 -16.99 -5.42 1.16
C TYR A 79 -16.22 -6.66 1.63
N ARG A 80 -16.88 -7.82 1.64
CA ARG A 80 -16.31 -9.07 2.16
C ARG A 80 -14.93 -9.46 1.59
N PRO A 81 -14.62 -9.23 0.29
CA PRO A 81 -13.27 -9.45 -0.25
C PRO A 81 -12.17 -8.58 0.37
N VAL A 82 -12.51 -7.40 0.88
CA VAL A 82 -11.60 -6.50 1.59
C VAL A 82 -11.57 -6.83 3.09
N TYR A 83 -12.71 -7.22 3.67
CA TYR A 83 -12.81 -7.56 5.08
C TYR A 83 -12.03 -8.83 5.46
N SER A 84 -12.04 -9.84 4.58
CA SER A 84 -11.39 -11.13 4.82
C SER A 84 -10.74 -11.67 3.53
N PRO A 85 -9.72 -10.99 2.98
CA PRO A 85 -9.02 -11.42 1.78
C PRO A 85 -8.19 -12.67 2.03
N LYS A 86 -8.03 -13.51 1.01
CA LYS A 86 -7.02 -14.58 0.97
C LYS A 86 -5.67 -14.07 0.48
N GLN A 87 -5.69 -13.13 -0.47
CA GLN A 87 -4.51 -12.50 -1.05
C GLN A 87 -4.80 -11.02 -1.32
N VAL A 88 -3.76 -10.20 -1.18
CA VAL A 88 -3.81 -8.74 -1.39
C VAL A 88 -2.56 -8.32 -2.14
N THR A 89 -2.74 -7.63 -3.26
CA THR A 89 -1.65 -7.07 -4.05
C THR A 89 -1.93 -5.61 -4.34
N PHE A 90 -0.98 -4.74 -4.01
CA PHE A 90 -1.11 -3.30 -4.29
C PHE A 90 -0.78 -3.03 -5.76
N GLY A 91 -1.71 -2.37 -6.44
CA GLY A 91 -1.55 -1.90 -7.81
C GLY A 91 -1.02 -0.47 -7.87
N ARG A 92 -1.43 0.25 -8.93
CA ARG A 92 -0.99 1.62 -9.19
C ARG A 92 -1.67 2.61 -8.26
N SER A 93 -0.92 3.64 -7.91
CA SER A 93 -1.43 4.82 -7.20
C SER A 93 -1.48 5.98 -8.18
N LYS A 94 -2.54 6.79 -8.10
CA LYS A 94 -2.75 7.89 -9.05
C LYS A 94 -3.31 9.10 -8.32
N MET A 95 -2.79 10.29 -8.63
CA MET A 95 -3.46 11.53 -8.27
C MET A 95 -4.64 11.76 -9.24
N THR A 96 -5.83 12.03 -8.70
CA THR A 96 -7.02 12.38 -9.48
C THR A 96 -7.49 13.78 -9.11
N LYS A 97 -8.48 14.32 -9.83
CA LYS A 97 -9.11 15.60 -9.46
C LYS A 97 -9.78 15.58 -8.08
N LEU A 98 -10.10 14.39 -7.56
CA LEU A 98 -10.75 14.19 -6.27
C LEU A 98 -9.76 13.82 -5.15
N GLY A 99 -8.46 13.79 -5.45
CA GLY A 99 -7.41 13.35 -4.54
C GLY A 99 -6.74 12.05 -4.96
N PRO A 100 -5.79 11.56 -4.14
CA PRO A 100 -5.03 10.36 -4.45
C PRO A 100 -5.87 9.09 -4.32
N THR A 101 -5.55 8.12 -5.18
CA THR A 101 -6.20 6.81 -5.21
C THR A 101 -5.18 5.68 -5.24
N GLN A 102 -5.56 4.53 -4.68
CA GLN A 102 -4.76 3.31 -4.67
C GLN A 102 -5.60 2.13 -5.16
N GLU A 103 -5.16 1.51 -6.27
CA GLU A 103 -5.72 0.23 -6.73
C GLU A 103 -5.19 -0.91 -5.84
N VAL A 104 -6.07 -1.80 -5.39
CA VAL A 104 -5.72 -3.00 -4.62
C VAL A 104 -6.45 -4.20 -5.23
N PHE A 105 -5.68 -5.18 -5.68
CA PHE A 105 -6.22 -6.47 -6.13
C PHE A 105 -6.41 -7.37 -4.92
N VAL A 106 -7.61 -7.93 -4.76
CA VAL A 106 -7.92 -8.82 -3.64
C VAL A 106 -8.58 -10.10 -4.13
N THR A 107 -8.09 -11.23 -3.65
CA THR A 107 -8.79 -12.51 -3.79
C THR A 107 -9.66 -12.69 -2.57
N GLY A 108 -10.98 -12.67 -2.76
CA GLY A 108 -11.94 -12.76 -1.66
C GLY A 108 -11.95 -14.15 -1.00
N PRO A 109 -12.71 -14.32 0.11
CA PRO A 109 -12.73 -15.58 0.86
C PRO A 109 -13.25 -16.77 0.04
N GLN A 110 -14.08 -16.50 -0.98
CA GLN A 110 -14.58 -17.50 -1.93
C GLN A 110 -13.65 -17.75 -3.12
N GLY A 111 -12.44 -17.18 -3.15
CA GLY A 111 -11.48 -17.36 -4.24
C GLY A 111 -11.76 -16.54 -5.50
N LYS A 112 -12.73 -15.62 -5.47
CA LYS A 112 -13.01 -14.71 -6.58
C LYS A 112 -12.13 -13.47 -6.48
N ASP A 113 -11.64 -12.98 -7.61
CA ASP A 113 -10.81 -11.78 -7.67
C ASP A 113 -11.62 -10.50 -7.82
N TRP A 114 -11.12 -9.46 -7.16
CA TRP A 114 -11.73 -8.13 -7.13
C TRP A 114 -10.66 -7.06 -7.21
N ILE A 115 -11.07 -5.88 -7.64
CA ILE A 115 -10.29 -4.66 -7.55
C ILE A 115 -11.01 -3.75 -6.57
N ALA A 116 -10.31 -3.37 -5.50
CA ALA A 116 -10.70 -2.34 -4.56
C ALA A 116 -9.94 -1.06 -4.89
N LEU A 117 -10.66 -0.02 -5.33
CA LEU A 117 -10.11 1.31 -5.56
C LEU A 117 -10.34 2.15 -4.32
N TYR A 118 -9.28 2.41 -3.57
CA TYR A 118 -9.30 3.28 -2.39
C TYR A 118 -9.08 4.73 -2.80
N SER A 119 -9.82 5.63 -2.16
CA SER A 119 -9.65 7.07 -2.26
C SER A 119 -9.21 7.63 -0.91
N PHE A 120 -8.38 8.67 -0.94
CA PHE A 120 -7.83 9.27 0.27
C PHE A 120 -8.03 10.77 0.29
N GLU A 121 -8.01 11.30 1.51
CA GLU A 121 -8.05 12.73 1.79
C GLU A 121 -7.06 13.03 2.90
N GLN A 122 -6.33 14.13 2.76
CA GLN A 122 -5.46 14.62 3.83
C GLN A 122 -6.32 15.41 4.81
N GLN A 123 -6.23 15.07 6.09
CA GLN A 123 -6.95 15.75 7.13
C GLN A 123 -6.20 17.03 7.55
N ASP A 124 -6.86 17.90 8.33
CA ASP A 124 -6.29 19.18 8.80
C ASP A 124 -4.97 19.01 9.58
N ASP A 125 -4.78 17.84 10.20
CA ASP A 125 -3.57 17.48 10.96
C ASP A 125 -2.45 16.91 10.06
N GLY A 126 -2.64 16.87 8.74
CA GLY A 126 -1.70 16.33 7.77
C GLY A 126 -1.76 14.82 7.58
N SER A 127 -2.57 14.10 8.37
CA SER A 127 -2.71 12.64 8.24
C SER A 127 -3.52 12.25 7.01
N TRP A 128 -3.13 11.17 6.33
CA TRP A 128 -3.92 10.58 5.25
C TRP A 128 -4.96 9.62 5.80
N ARG A 129 -6.20 9.75 5.35
CA ARG A 129 -7.30 8.84 5.72
C ARG A 129 -8.08 8.37 4.50
N ILE A 130 -8.72 7.21 4.62
CA ILE A 130 -9.55 6.63 3.57
C ILE A 130 -10.86 7.40 3.49
N SER A 131 -11.13 8.04 2.36
CA SER A 131 -12.37 8.77 2.06
C SER A 131 -13.39 7.91 1.33
N GLY A 132 -12.97 6.77 0.77
CA GLY A 132 -13.85 5.82 0.13
C GLY A 132 -13.15 4.55 -0.35
N CYS A 133 -13.95 3.53 -0.63
CA CYS A 133 -13.51 2.31 -1.29
C CYS A 133 -14.60 1.86 -2.26
N TYR A 134 -14.24 1.68 -3.53
CA TYR A 134 -15.11 1.11 -4.55
C TYR A 134 -14.62 -0.29 -4.93
N LEU A 135 -15.52 -1.27 -4.94
CA LEU A 135 -15.18 -2.67 -5.14
C LEU A 135 -15.83 -3.19 -6.43
N THR A 136 -15.02 -3.64 -7.38
CA THR A 136 -15.46 -4.21 -8.66
C THR A 136 -14.92 -5.62 -8.83
N LYS A 137 -15.72 -6.52 -9.44
CA LYS A 137 -15.24 -7.85 -9.81
C LYS A 137 -14.18 -7.73 -10.89
N SER A 138 -13.08 -8.46 -10.73
CA SER A 138 -12.07 -8.60 -11.77
C SER A 138 -12.33 -9.89 -12.56
N PRO A 139 -12.14 -9.92 -13.88
CA PRO A 139 -12.08 -11.19 -14.63
C PRO A 139 -10.89 -12.10 -14.22
N GLY A 140 -10.07 -11.67 -13.25
CA GLY A 140 -8.88 -12.36 -12.79
C GLY A 140 -7.64 -11.71 -13.38
N PHE A 141 -6.54 -11.70 -12.62
CA PHE A 141 -5.24 -11.33 -13.15
C PHE A 141 -4.71 -12.57 -13.89
N ALA A 142 -4.94 -12.65 -15.21
CA ALA A 142 -4.18 -13.58 -16.03
C ALA A 142 -2.76 -13.00 -16.14
N ALA A 143 -1.84 -13.52 -15.34
CA ALA A 143 -0.41 -13.27 -15.48
C ALA A 143 0.13 -14.00 -16.71
#